data_AF-A0A561VIK8-F1
#
_entry.id   AF-A0A561VIK8-F1
#
_cell.length_a   1.000
_cell.length_b   1.000
_cell.length_c   1.000
_cell.angle_alpha   90.00
_cell.angle_beta   90.00
_cell.angle_gamma   90.00
#
_symmetry.space_group_name_H-M   'P 1'
#
loop_
_entity.id
_entity.type
_entity.pdbx_description
1 polymer ?
#
loop_
_entity_poly.entity_id
_entity_poly.type
_entity_poly.pdbx_seq_one_letter_code
_entity_poly.pdbx_strand_id
1 'polypeptide(L)'
;MSTDRSLPPHVQKAFWARALVFQVLDLHHVQLEAAGYGLFWNAVRERLLTSTAAQIEFCPAGSLSSYLSHLGTEIRAGIPFPDRDAERTCAPLLDEIDRVLRDAGQLREDLLMSAFAATMQAAVELYHRHGEGVPDDVVKRVSVTFGHQGMPVQSELPIQLTATTYLEDQPEGPSARVDVVINPGLLDELTVFSLPYVLLHECVCHVLQGPWQSGRSQPDPGDRFAEGWMDVAAYLAHQTLDYPWLGDASGLDLLAPRRAAARLEAAEKVHRARHQRTPHGRSWAQRAMGAQAAQSTVALLAKLPETRTDPAAAFTRLSTRLNSSTFSNRQRELFVARVHKATMGRVDAGLVTQIRQYLSTDDLHQLVHGILAIHLTNE
;
A
#
# COMPACT_ATOMS: atom_id res chain seq x y z
N MET A 1 -5.88 10.86 15.80
CA MET A 1 -6.06 11.03 14.36
C MET A 1 -7.18 12.04 14.13
N SER A 2 -6.85 13.25 13.66
CA SER A 2 -7.84 14.26 13.23
C SER A 2 -8.28 13.96 11.80
N THR A 3 -9.57 14.15 11.49
CA THR A 3 -10.14 13.92 10.17
C THR A 3 -10.43 15.27 9.50
N ASP A 4 -9.46 15.81 8.77
CA ASP A 4 -9.58 17.19 8.29
C ASP A 4 -10.39 17.31 7.00
N ARG A 5 -10.41 16.28 6.11
CA ARG A 5 -11.24 16.26 4.88
C ARG A 5 -11.58 14.85 4.39
N SER A 6 -12.87 14.56 4.26
CA SER A 6 -13.41 13.39 3.54
C SER A 6 -13.63 13.72 2.06
N LEU A 7 -13.73 12.69 1.21
CA LEU A 7 -14.13 12.85 -0.18
C LEU A 7 -15.52 13.52 -0.28
N PRO A 8 -15.77 14.30 -1.36
CA PRO A 8 -17.12 14.77 -1.65
C PRO A 8 -18.11 13.59 -1.77
N PRO A 9 -19.39 13.75 -1.35
CA PRO A 9 -20.33 12.63 -1.28
C PRO A 9 -20.49 11.83 -2.59
N HIS A 10 -20.48 12.50 -3.75
CA HIS A 10 -20.61 11.82 -5.04
C HIS A 10 -19.39 10.94 -5.38
N VAL A 11 -18.21 11.38 -4.99
CA VAL A 11 -16.95 10.66 -5.20
C VAL A 11 -16.85 9.49 -4.23
N GLN A 12 -17.20 9.72 -2.96
CA GLN A 12 -17.25 8.68 -1.95
C GLN A 12 -18.18 7.54 -2.38
N LYS A 13 -19.41 7.88 -2.81
CA LYS A 13 -20.39 6.93 -3.38
C LYS A 13 -19.78 6.08 -4.51
N ALA A 14 -19.21 6.73 -5.52
CA ALA A 14 -18.65 6.04 -6.67
C ALA A 14 -17.44 5.17 -6.30
N PHE A 15 -16.55 5.67 -5.42
CA PHE A 15 -15.39 4.92 -4.94
C PHE A 15 -15.82 3.66 -4.19
N TRP A 16 -16.72 3.78 -3.22
CA TRP A 16 -17.19 2.65 -2.41
C TRP A 16 -17.86 1.59 -3.28
N ALA A 17 -18.76 2.01 -4.17
CA ALA A 17 -19.40 1.12 -5.12
C ALA A 17 -18.38 0.33 -5.94
N ARG A 18 -17.42 1.03 -6.57
CA ARG A 18 -16.39 0.36 -7.38
C ARG A 18 -15.54 -0.59 -6.55
N ALA A 19 -15.01 -0.11 -5.42
CA ALA A 19 -14.10 -0.90 -4.61
C ALA A 19 -14.75 -2.19 -4.10
N LEU A 20 -15.98 -2.10 -3.59
CA LEU A 20 -16.72 -3.24 -3.06
C LEU A 20 -17.12 -4.23 -4.17
N VAL A 21 -17.64 -3.73 -5.30
CA VAL A 21 -18.07 -4.60 -6.40
C VAL A 21 -16.88 -5.25 -7.09
N PHE A 22 -15.75 -4.56 -7.25
CA PHE A 22 -14.52 -5.19 -7.79
C PHE A 22 -14.02 -6.34 -6.91
N GLN A 23 -14.09 -6.23 -5.58
CA GLN A 23 -13.73 -7.33 -4.69
C GLN A 23 -14.64 -8.56 -4.90
N VAL A 24 -15.94 -8.34 -5.13
CA VAL A 24 -16.86 -9.44 -5.44
C VAL A 24 -16.58 -10.00 -6.83
N LEU A 25 -16.39 -9.14 -7.84
CA LEU A 25 -16.08 -9.57 -9.20
C LEU A 25 -14.82 -10.44 -9.25
N ASP A 26 -13.74 -10.03 -8.58
CA ASP A 26 -12.49 -10.80 -8.55
C ASP A 26 -12.68 -12.19 -7.90
N LEU A 27 -13.51 -12.30 -6.85
CA LEU A 27 -13.82 -13.58 -6.20
C LEU A 27 -14.49 -14.58 -7.16
N HIS A 28 -15.39 -14.10 -8.02
CA HIS A 28 -16.20 -14.94 -8.91
C HIS A 28 -15.56 -15.13 -10.30
N HIS A 29 -14.52 -14.36 -10.65
CA HIS A 29 -13.98 -14.30 -12.01
C HIS A 29 -13.58 -15.68 -12.56
N VAL A 30 -12.70 -16.40 -11.84
CA VAL A 30 -12.16 -17.70 -12.30
C VAL A 30 -13.27 -18.73 -12.48
N GLN A 31 -14.25 -18.77 -11.57
CA GLN A 31 -15.37 -19.71 -11.65
C GLN A 31 -16.28 -19.42 -12.84
N LEU A 32 -16.63 -18.15 -13.06
CA LEU A 32 -17.49 -17.75 -14.18
C LEU A 32 -16.79 -17.92 -15.52
N GLU A 33 -15.50 -17.62 -15.61
CA GLU A 33 -14.70 -17.86 -16.80
C GLU A 33 -14.63 -19.35 -17.14
N ALA A 34 -14.34 -20.21 -16.16
CA ALA A 34 -14.30 -21.66 -16.33
C ALA A 34 -15.66 -22.24 -16.75
N ALA A 35 -16.77 -21.62 -16.35
CA ALA A 35 -18.13 -21.99 -16.74
C ALA A 35 -18.56 -21.41 -18.11
N GLY A 36 -17.71 -20.63 -18.79
CA GLY A 36 -18.03 -20.02 -20.09
C GLY A 36 -18.81 -18.71 -20.01
N TYR A 37 -18.95 -18.11 -18.81
CA TYR A 37 -19.73 -16.89 -18.56
C TYR A 37 -18.86 -15.63 -18.35
N GLY A 38 -17.62 -15.60 -18.88
CA GLY A 38 -16.74 -14.43 -18.78
C GLY A 38 -17.34 -13.14 -19.38
N LEU A 39 -18.19 -13.26 -20.42
CA LEU A 39 -18.90 -12.09 -20.97
C LEU A 39 -19.93 -11.51 -20.00
N PHE A 40 -20.58 -12.34 -19.18
CA PHE A 40 -21.50 -11.86 -18.14
C PHE A 40 -20.73 -11.06 -17.08
N TRP A 41 -19.58 -11.58 -16.64
CA TRP A 41 -18.69 -10.87 -15.71
C TRP A 41 -18.28 -9.49 -16.26
N ASN A 42 -17.89 -9.41 -17.54
CA ASN A 42 -17.56 -8.15 -18.20
C ASN A 42 -18.76 -7.20 -18.27
N ALA A 43 -19.96 -7.69 -18.55
CA ALA A 43 -21.17 -6.87 -18.56
C ALA A 43 -21.48 -6.25 -17.19
N VAL A 44 -21.28 -7.00 -16.09
CA VAL A 44 -21.41 -6.48 -14.72
C VAL A 44 -20.40 -5.36 -14.46
N ARG A 45 -19.14 -5.58 -14.86
CA ARG A 45 -18.06 -4.60 -14.73
C ARG A 45 -18.34 -3.33 -15.52
N GLU A 46 -18.75 -3.44 -16.78
CA GLU A 46 -19.10 -2.29 -17.63
C GLU A 46 -20.27 -1.50 -17.04
N ARG A 47 -21.32 -2.20 -16.59
CA ARG A 47 -22.48 -1.57 -15.96
C ARG A 47 -22.08 -0.76 -14.73
N LEU A 48 -21.28 -1.36 -13.83
CA LEU A 48 -20.72 -0.67 -12.67
C LEU A 48 -19.97 0.61 -13.06
N LEU A 49 -19.07 0.52 -14.04
CA LEU A 49 -18.27 1.66 -14.50
C LEU A 49 -19.15 2.78 -15.07
N THR A 50 -20.16 2.44 -15.88
CA THR A 50 -21.11 3.42 -16.42
C THR A 50 -21.93 4.10 -15.32
N SER A 51 -22.55 3.33 -14.42
CA SER A 51 -23.41 3.88 -13.36
C SER A 51 -22.63 4.76 -12.38
N THR A 52 -21.39 4.37 -12.06
CA THR A 52 -20.51 5.15 -11.17
C THR A 52 -19.91 6.38 -11.86
N ALA A 53 -19.66 6.34 -13.17
CA ALA A 53 -19.26 7.53 -13.93
C ALA A 53 -20.38 8.57 -13.93
N ALA A 54 -21.63 8.15 -14.15
CA ALA A 54 -22.80 9.02 -14.04
C ALA A 54 -22.95 9.62 -12.64
N GLN A 55 -22.66 8.86 -11.57
CA GLN A 55 -22.65 9.36 -10.20
C GLN A 55 -21.56 10.43 -9.93
N ILE A 56 -20.43 10.37 -10.63
CA ILE A 56 -19.35 11.36 -10.50
C ILE A 56 -19.74 12.66 -11.22
N GLU A 57 -20.30 12.54 -12.42
CA GLU A 57 -20.71 13.70 -13.24
C GLU A 57 -21.97 14.37 -12.67
N PHE A 58 -22.96 13.56 -12.31
CA PHE A 58 -24.22 13.97 -11.75
C PHE A 58 -24.27 13.44 -10.33
N CYS A 59 -24.29 14.32 -9.33
CA CYS A 59 -24.42 13.92 -7.93
C CYS A 59 -25.91 13.81 -7.58
N PRO A 60 -26.61 12.68 -7.81
CA PRO A 60 -28.01 12.56 -7.39
C PRO A 60 -28.13 12.79 -5.89
N ALA A 61 -29.19 13.51 -5.54
CA ALA A 61 -29.61 13.69 -4.17
C ALA A 61 -29.87 12.32 -3.51
N GLY A 62 -29.63 12.23 -2.21
CA GLY A 62 -29.84 11.00 -1.43
C GLY A 62 -28.60 10.59 -0.65
N SER A 63 -28.80 9.66 0.27
CA SER A 63 -27.74 9.12 1.12
C SER A 63 -26.83 8.15 0.34
N LEU A 64 -25.69 7.82 0.93
CA LEU A 64 -24.83 6.72 0.45
C LEU A 64 -25.62 5.40 0.38
N SER A 65 -26.38 5.10 1.44
CA SER A 65 -27.22 3.90 1.53
C SER A 65 -28.23 3.78 0.39
N SER A 66 -28.97 4.86 0.09
CA SER A 66 -29.95 4.85 -1.01
C SER A 66 -29.28 4.66 -2.36
N TYR A 67 -28.10 5.26 -2.56
CA TYR A 67 -27.33 5.11 -3.78
C TYR A 67 -26.85 3.66 -3.99
N LEU A 68 -26.21 3.06 -2.98
CA LEU A 68 -25.68 1.70 -3.09
C LEU A 68 -26.79 0.67 -3.31
N SER A 69 -27.94 0.83 -2.64
CA SER A 69 -29.11 -0.01 -2.87
C SER A 69 -29.69 0.13 -4.29
N HIS A 70 -29.73 1.36 -4.82
CA HIS A 70 -30.18 1.61 -6.18
C HIS A 70 -29.23 0.98 -7.21
N LEU A 71 -27.92 1.14 -7.01
CA LEU A 71 -26.89 0.57 -7.88
C LEU A 71 -26.99 -0.95 -7.98
N GLY A 72 -27.19 -1.66 -6.85
CA GLY A 72 -27.37 -3.12 -6.87
C GLY A 72 -28.57 -3.54 -7.74
N THR A 73 -29.70 -2.85 -7.57
CA THR A 73 -30.91 -3.05 -8.39
C THR A 73 -30.63 -2.77 -9.87
N GLU A 74 -29.90 -1.69 -10.17
CA GLU A 74 -29.56 -1.27 -11.52
C GLU A 74 -28.64 -2.28 -12.23
N ILE A 75 -27.63 -2.80 -11.52
CA ILE A 75 -26.72 -3.82 -12.04
C ILE A 75 -27.51 -5.10 -12.34
N ARG A 76 -28.34 -5.57 -11.40
CA ARG A 76 -29.15 -6.78 -11.58
C ARG A 76 -30.14 -6.66 -12.73
N ALA A 77 -30.84 -5.54 -12.84
CA ALA A 77 -31.85 -5.35 -13.88
C ALA A 77 -31.23 -5.11 -15.27
N GLY A 78 -29.99 -4.62 -15.33
CA GLY A 78 -29.32 -4.23 -16.57
C GLY A 78 -28.74 -5.40 -17.38
N ILE A 79 -28.69 -6.62 -16.83
CA ILE A 79 -27.94 -7.73 -17.41
C ILE A 79 -28.83 -8.96 -17.48
N PRO A 80 -29.48 -9.22 -18.64
CA PRO A 80 -30.34 -10.38 -18.78
C PRO A 80 -29.51 -11.68 -18.81
N PHE A 81 -30.06 -12.75 -18.22
CA PHE A 81 -29.50 -14.09 -18.39
C PHE A 81 -29.87 -14.65 -19.77
N PRO A 82 -28.92 -15.20 -20.53
CA PRO A 82 -29.21 -15.78 -21.84
C PRO A 82 -30.06 -17.07 -21.75
N ASP A 83 -29.91 -17.83 -20.67
CA ASP A 83 -30.64 -19.06 -20.40
C ASP A 83 -30.70 -19.37 -18.88
N ARG A 84 -31.37 -20.47 -18.51
CA ARG A 84 -31.52 -20.90 -17.12
C ARG A 84 -30.22 -21.38 -16.47
N ASP A 85 -29.28 -21.91 -17.25
CA ASP A 85 -28.01 -22.37 -16.72
C ASP A 85 -27.11 -21.18 -16.36
N ALA A 86 -27.15 -20.13 -17.18
CA ALA A 86 -26.53 -18.84 -16.91
C ALA A 86 -27.14 -18.18 -15.68
N GLU A 87 -28.47 -18.16 -15.55
CA GLU A 87 -29.14 -17.67 -14.34
C GLU A 87 -28.65 -18.42 -13.09
N ARG A 88 -28.69 -19.76 -13.10
CA ARG A 88 -28.23 -20.57 -11.97
C ARG A 88 -26.76 -20.33 -11.61
N THR A 89 -25.91 -20.11 -12.61
CA THR A 89 -24.45 -19.96 -12.41
C THR A 89 -24.06 -18.54 -12.02
N CYS A 90 -24.71 -17.53 -12.58
CA CYS A 90 -24.34 -16.12 -12.43
C CYS A 90 -25.17 -15.37 -11.38
N ALA A 91 -26.36 -15.83 -11.00
CA ALA A 91 -27.16 -15.20 -9.95
C ALA A 91 -26.42 -15.06 -8.61
N PRO A 92 -25.60 -16.04 -8.14
CA PRO A 92 -24.82 -15.89 -6.91
C PRO A 92 -23.90 -14.66 -6.88
N LEU A 93 -23.30 -14.29 -8.02
CA LEU A 93 -22.48 -13.07 -8.14
C LEU A 93 -23.34 -11.82 -7.87
N LEU A 94 -24.51 -11.72 -8.51
CA LEU A 94 -25.40 -10.57 -8.33
C LEU A 94 -26.00 -10.51 -6.92
N ASP A 95 -26.35 -11.66 -6.34
CA ASP A 95 -26.84 -11.76 -4.96
C ASP A 95 -25.79 -11.27 -3.96
N GLU A 96 -24.53 -11.62 -4.20
CA GLU A 96 -23.43 -11.16 -3.37
C GLU A 96 -23.14 -9.66 -3.53
N ILE A 97 -23.19 -9.12 -4.76
CA ILE A 97 -23.08 -7.68 -5.00
C ILE A 97 -24.17 -6.93 -4.22
N ASP A 98 -25.43 -7.35 -4.33
CA ASP A 98 -26.55 -6.70 -3.64
C ASP A 98 -26.40 -6.75 -2.12
N ARG A 99 -25.93 -7.89 -1.60
CA ARG A 99 -25.67 -8.06 -0.17
C ARG A 99 -24.58 -7.10 0.31
N VAL A 100 -23.41 -7.11 -0.34
CA VAL A 100 -22.26 -6.28 0.02
C VAL A 100 -22.61 -4.78 -0.06
N LEU A 101 -23.29 -4.34 -1.11
CA LEU A 101 -23.71 -2.94 -1.26
C LEU A 101 -24.72 -2.52 -0.19
N ARG A 102 -25.64 -3.40 0.19
CA ARG A 102 -26.61 -3.16 1.25
C ARG A 102 -25.95 -3.06 2.62
N ASP A 103 -25.06 -4.00 2.93
CA ASP A 103 -24.30 -4.03 4.19
C ASP A 103 -23.45 -2.74 4.31
N ALA A 104 -22.78 -2.34 3.23
CA ALA A 104 -22.02 -1.09 3.17
C ALA A 104 -22.88 0.16 3.41
N GLY A 105 -24.10 0.17 2.88
CA GLY A 105 -25.06 1.25 3.10
C GLY A 105 -25.53 1.41 4.54
N GLN A 106 -25.24 0.46 5.43
CA GLN A 106 -25.57 0.52 6.85
C GLN A 106 -24.39 0.97 7.73
N LEU A 107 -23.17 1.03 7.16
CA LEU A 107 -21.98 1.47 7.88
C LEU A 107 -22.05 2.94 8.25
N ARG A 108 -21.60 3.25 9.47
CA ARG A 108 -21.49 4.63 9.97
C ARG A 108 -20.10 5.23 9.76
N GLU A 109 -19.10 4.39 9.63
CA GLU A 109 -17.70 4.78 9.49
C GLU A 109 -17.32 4.93 8.02
N ASP A 110 -16.36 5.83 7.74
CA ASP A 110 -15.82 5.95 6.39
C ASP A 110 -14.80 4.84 6.12
N LEU A 111 -15.11 3.94 5.18
CA LEU A 111 -14.24 2.81 4.81
C LEU A 111 -12.80 3.23 4.45
N LEU A 112 -12.59 4.40 3.83
CA LEU A 112 -11.24 4.86 3.50
C LEU A 112 -10.46 5.28 4.75
N MET A 113 -11.15 5.91 5.70
CA MET A 113 -10.56 6.29 6.98
C MET A 113 -10.24 5.07 7.83
N SER A 114 -11.16 4.10 7.88
CA SER A 114 -10.94 2.80 8.56
C SER A 114 -9.78 2.04 7.91
N ALA A 115 -9.67 2.04 6.58
CA ALA A 115 -8.55 1.46 5.85
C ALA A 115 -7.20 2.13 6.17
N PHE A 116 -7.16 3.47 6.28
CA PHE A 116 -5.94 4.14 6.72
C PHE A 116 -5.58 3.80 8.18
N ALA A 117 -6.56 3.83 9.09
CA ALA A 117 -6.34 3.52 10.50
C ALA A 117 -5.80 2.09 10.70
N ALA A 118 -6.39 1.10 10.04
CA ALA A 118 -5.93 -0.28 10.08
C ALA A 118 -4.54 -0.46 9.44
N THR A 119 -4.24 0.27 8.37
CA THR A 119 -2.90 0.27 7.77
C THR A 119 -1.85 0.89 8.71
N MET A 120 -2.18 1.99 9.38
CA MET A 120 -1.32 2.63 10.36
C MET A 120 -1.07 1.70 11.55
N GLN A 121 -2.10 1.01 12.04
CA GLN A 121 -1.96 0.00 13.09
C GLN A 121 -1.05 -1.14 12.65
N ALA A 122 -1.24 -1.69 11.45
CA ALA A 122 -0.38 -2.74 10.90
C ALA A 122 1.09 -2.29 10.79
N ALA A 123 1.33 -1.02 10.42
CA ALA A 123 2.67 -0.44 10.39
C ALA A 123 3.29 -0.31 11.79
N VAL A 124 2.52 0.08 12.81
CA VAL A 124 3.00 0.13 14.20
C VAL A 124 3.32 -1.28 14.72
N GLU A 125 2.43 -2.25 14.47
CA GLU A 125 2.64 -3.64 14.87
C GLU A 125 3.88 -4.26 14.22
N LEU A 126 4.19 -3.88 12.98
CA LEU A 126 5.43 -4.26 12.30
C LEU A 126 6.67 -3.82 13.09
N TYR A 127 6.69 -2.58 13.59
CA TYR A 127 7.81 -2.06 14.38
C TYR A 127 7.91 -2.75 15.74
N HIS A 128 6.78 -2.89 16.44
CA HIS A 128 6.73 -3.58 17.74
C HIS A 128 7.21 -5.03 17.65
N ARG A 129 6.82 -5.77 16.60
CA ARG A 129 7.28 -7.14 16.35
C ARG A 129 8.80 -7.25 16.24
N HIS A 130 9.46 -6.17 15.83
CA HIS A 130 10.91 -6.09 15.67
C HIS A 130 11.63 -5.38 16.83
N GLY A 131 10.92 -5.09 17.93
CA GLY A 131 11.47 -4.49 19.14
C GLY A 131 11.61 -2.97 19.09
N GLU A 132 11.05 -2.33 18.07
CA GLU A 132 11.10 -0.87 17.92
C GLU A 132 9.83 -0.25 18.47
N GLY A 133 9.96 0.56 19.54
CA GLY A 133 8.83 1.27 20.12
C GLY A 133 8.42 2.46 19.27
N VAL A 134 7.17 2.50 18.82
CA VAL A 134 6.58 3.70 18.20
C VAL A 134 5.82 4.48 19.28
N PRO A 135 6.19 5.72 19.58
CA PRO A 135 5.50 6.52 20.58
C PRO A 135 4.03 6.76 20.21
N ASP A 136 3.12 6.51 21.15
CA ASP A 136 1.67 6.69 20.96
C ASP A 136 1.31 8.13 20.52
N ASP A 137 2.07 9.12 20.98
CA ASP A 137 1.87 10.52 20.62
C ASP A 137 2.17 10.80 19.15
N VAL A 138 3.14 10.09 18.55
CA VAL A 138 3.40 10.14 17.10
C VAL A 138 2.16 9.66 16.35
N VAL A 139 1.61 8.50 16.72
CA VAL A 139 0.42 7.92 16.06
C VAL A 139 -0.79 8.85 16.18
N LYS A 140 -0.99 9.47 17.35
CA LYS A 140 -2.12 10.40 17.58
C LYS A 140 -2.06 11.65 16.70
N ARG A 141 -0.84 12.09 16.34
CA ARG A 141 -0.53 13.24 15.48
C ARG A 141 -0.42 12.90 13.99
N VAL A 142 -0.76 11.67 13.59
CA VAL A 142 -0.94 11.33 12.17
C VAL A 142 -2.36 11.68 11.72
N SER A 143 -2.46 12.32 10.56
CA SER A 143 -3.73 12.55 9.86
C SER A 143 -3.66 12.06 8.42
N VAL A 144 -4.82 11.86 7.82
CA VAL A 144 -4.96 11.52 6.40
C VAL A 144 -6.03 12.41 5.78
N THR A 145 -5.82 12.81 4.53
CA THR A 145 -6.85 13.45 3.73
C THR A 145 -7.08 12.64 2.46
N PHE A 146 -8.35 12.53 2.05
CA PHE A 146 -8.73 11.92 0.78
C PHE A 146 -9.30 13.00 -0.13
N GLY A 147 -8.52 13.35 -1.16
CA GLY A 147 -8.87 14.27 -2.23
C GLY A 147 -9.21 13.55 -3.53
N HIS A 148 -9.69 14.33 -4.49
CA HIS A 148 -10.01 13.83 -5.83
C HIS A 148 -9.59 14.82 -6.91
N GLN A 149 -9.44 14.32 -8.13
CA GLN A 149 -9.29 15.14 -9.32
C GLN A 149 -10.01 14.52 -10.52
N GLY A 150 -10.52 15.36 -11.42
CA GLY A 150 -11.21 14.91 -12.64
C GLY A 150 -10.27 14.48 -13.78
N MET A 151 -9.00 14.91 -13.73
CA MET A 151 -7.99 14.56 -14.74
C MET A 151 -7.20 13.32 -14.33
N PRO A 152 -6.62 12.56 -15.28
CA PRO A 152 -5.74 11.43 -14.96
C PRO A 152 -4.68 11.83 -13.94
N VAL A 153 -4.43 10.97 -12.96
CA VAL A 153 -3.43 11.26 -11.93
C VAL A 153 -2.05 11.37 -12.58
N GLN A 154 -1.34 12.47 -12.30
CA GLN A 154 0.03 12.65 -12.78
C GLN A 154 0.96 11.78 -11.93
N SER A 155 0.95 10.49 -12.22
CA SER A 155 1.72 9.47 -11.53
C SER A 155 2.48 8.63 -12.53
N GLU A 156 3.65 8.17 -12.11
CA GLU A 156 4.44 7.17 -12.83
C GLU A 156 3.90 5.75 -12.64
N LEU A 157 2.98 5.58 -11.69
CA LEU A 157 2.40 4.31 -11.33
C LEU A 157 1.24 3.97 -12.27
N PRO A 158 1.01 2.68 -12.55
CA PRO A 158 -0.08 2.23 -13.42
C PRO A 158 -1.43 2.24 -12.70
N ILE A 159 -1.69 3.26 -11.88
CA ILE A 159 -2.88 3.39 -11.03
C ILE A 159 -3.37 4.84 -11.03
N GLN A 160 -4.64 5.02 -10.72
CA GLN A 160 -5.31 6.32 -10.69
C GLN A 160 -5.43 6.86 -9.26
N LEU A 161 -4.32 6.71 -8.53
CA LEU A 161 -4.16 7.10 -7.13
C LEU A 161 -2.72 7.53 -6.89
N THR A 162 -2.56 8.61 -6.13
CA THR A 162 -1.29 9.03 -5.51
C THR A 162 -1.48 9.20 -4.02
N ALA A 163 -0.46 8.88 -3.25
CA ALA A 163 -0.38 9.24 -1.85
C ALA A 163 0.93 10.02 -1.63
N THR A 164 0.90 10.99 -0.73
CA THR A 164 2.08 11.79 -0.40
C THR A 164 2.05 12.14 1.09
N THR A 165 3.11 11.78 1.78
CA THR A 165 3.31 12.17 3.17
C THR A 165 3.95 13.56 3.26
N TYR A 166 3.37 14.42 4.10
CA TYR A 166 3.93 15.69 4.52
C TYR A 166 4.28 15.62 6.01
N LEU A 167 5.53 15.93 6.33
CA LEU A 167 5.96 16.10 7.72
C LEU A 167 5.77 17.57 8.14
N GLU A 168 5.10 17.78 9.27
CA GLU A 168 4.76 19.11 9.78
C GLU A 168 5.12 19.19 11.27
N ASP A 169 5.66 20.31 11.73
CA ASP A 169 5.85 20.57 13.16
C ASP A 169 4.64 21.36 13.69
N GLN A 170 3.88 20.75 14.60
CA GLN A 170 2.79 21.40 15.32
C GLN A 170 3.26 21.85 16.71
N PRO A 171 2.55 22.78 17.39
CA PRO A 171 2.88 23.18 18.76
C PRO A 171 3.02 22.00 19.74
N GLU A 172 2.26 20.93 19.51
CA GLU A 172 2.24 19.70 20.30
C GLU A 172 3.33 18.70 19.90
N GLY A 173 4.17 19.04 18.91
CA GLY A 173 5.30 18.22 18.44
C GLY A 173 5.23 17.86 16.96
N PRO A 174 6.15 17.00 16.48
CA PRO A 174 6.19 16.57 15.09
C PRO A 174 4.94 15.75 14.74
N SER A 175 4.38 16.03 13.58
CA SER A 175 3.17 15.44 13.02
C SER A 175 3.41 15.00 11.57
N ALA A 176 2.50 14.19 11.04
CA ALA A 176 2.55 13.76 9.66
C ALA A 176 1.14 13.74 9.08
N ARG A 177 0.99 14.22 7.84
CA ARG A 177 -0.24 14.15 7.07
C ARG A 177 -0.02 13.33 5.81
N VAL A 178 -0.85 12.34 5.58
CA VAL A 178 -0.87 11.59 4.30
C VAL A 178 -2.00 12.14 3.43
N ASP A 179 -1.66 12.74 2.30
CA ASP A 179 -2.65 13.19 1.32
C ASP A 179 -2.80 12.15 0.22
N VAL A 180 -3.98 11.57 0.11
CA VAL A 180 -4.33 10.58 -0.92
C VAL A 180 -5.23 11.27 -1.95
N VAL A 181 -4.84 11.26 -3.21
CA VAL A 181 -5.61 11.83 -4.32
C VAL A 181 -5.99 10.72 -5.30
N ILE A 182 -7.29 10.60 -5.58
CA ILE A 182 -7.82 9.61 -6.52
C ILE A 182 -8.43 10.29 -7.75
N ASN A 183 -8.34 9.64 -8.91
CA ASN A 183 -9.24 9.93 -10.02
C ASN A 183 -10.39 8.91 -9.98
N PRO A 184 -11.58 9.31 -9.51
CA PRO A 184 -12.70 8.39 -9.36
C PRO A 184 -13.28 7.95 -10.71
N GLY A 185 -13.12 8.75 -11.77
CA GLY A 185 -13.62 8.43 -13.11
C GLY A 185 -12.86 7.26 -13.72
N LEU A 186 -11.56 7.18 -13.46
CA LEU A 186 -10.65 6.15 -13.99
C LEU A 186 -10.27 5.07 -12.96
N LEU A 187 -10.97 5.01 -11.83
CA LEU A 187 -10.71 4.02 -10.78
C LEU A 187 -11.01 2.60 -11.30
N ASP A 188 -9.98 1.76 -11.39
CA ASP A 188 -10.01 0.36 -11.85
C ASP A 188 -9.65 -0.63 -10.72
N GLU A 189 -9.73 -1.95 -11.01
CA GLU A 189 -9.42 -2.99 -10.03
C GLU A 189 -8.00 -2.87 -9.49
N LEU A 190 -7.04 -2.60 -10.38
CA LEU A 190 -5.63 -2.47 -10.00
C LEU A 190 -5.44 -1.32 -9.01
N THR A 191 -6.06 -0.16 -9.26
CA THR A 191 -5.99 0.99 -8.36
C THR A 191 -6.57 0.64 -7.00
N VAL A 192 -7.76 0.03 -6.95
CA VAL A 192 -8.42 -0.37 -5.69
C VAL A 192 -7.56 -1.38 -4.92
N PHE A 193 -7.12 -2.46 -5.55
CA PHE A 193 -6.36 -3.53 -4.88
C PHE A 193 -4.96 -3.10 -4.48
N SER A 194 -4.41 -2.06 -5.09
CA SER A 194 -3.12 -1.49 -4.71
C SER A 194 -3.18 -0.56 -3.49
N LEU A 195 -4.36 -0.03 -3.13
CA LEU A 195 -4.55 0.91 -2.04
C LEU A 195 -3.86 0.48 -0.74
N PRO A 196 -3.99 -0.77 -0.27
CA PRO A 196 -3.41 -1.17 1.02
C PRO A 196 -1.88 -1.11 1.02
N TYR A 197 -1.26 -1.48 -0.10
CA TYR A 197 0.19 -1.38 -0.26
C TYR A 197 0.65 0.08 -0.36
N VAL A 198 -0.08 0.94 -1.10
CA VAL A 198 0.25 2.37 -1.19
C VAL A 198 0.15 3.06 0.17
N LEU A 199 -0.91 2.80 0.94
CA LEU A 199 -1.03 3.36 2.29
C LEU A 199 0.07 2.83 3.22
N LEU A 200 0.41 1.54 3.13
CA LEU A 200 1.45 0.95 3.96
C LEU A 200 2.83 1.53 3.64
N HIS A 201 3.10 1.79 2.36
CA HIS A 201 4.29 2.51 1.93
C HIS A 201 4.38 3.88 2.61
N GLU A 202 3.34 4.71 2.56
CA GLU A 202 3.37 6.02 3.22
C GLU A 202 3.63 5.89 4.74
N CYS A 203 2.93 4.96 5.40
CA CYS A 203 3.07 4.73 6.83
C CYS A 203 4.50 4.28 7.21
N VAL A 204 5.04 3.27 6.53
CA VAL A 204 6.32 2.64 6.85
C VAL A 204 7.50 3.46 6.34
N CYS A 205 7.45 4.00 5.12
CA CYS A 205 8.57 4.68 4.49
C CYS A 205 8.74 6.12 4.98
N HIS A 206 7.64 6.81 5.34
CA HIS A 206 7.67 8.25 5.61
C HIS A 206 7.12 8.62 6.99
N VAL A 207 5.89 8.22 7.31
CA VAL A 207 5.23 8.62 8.58
C VAL A 207 6.04 8.16 9.78
N LEU A 208 6.42 6.89 9.82
CA LEU A 208 7.17 6.27 10.92
C LEU A 208 8.70 6.43 10.81
N GLN A 209 9.19 7.20 9.84
CA GLN A 209 10.62 7.50 9.74
C GLN A 209 11.07 8.49 10.81
N GLY A 210 11.99 8.09 11.67
CA GLY A 210 12.57 8.92 12.71
C GLY A 210 13.64 9.90 12.21
N PRO A 211 14.22 10.70 13.11
CA PRO A 211 13.86 10.81 14.53
C PRO A 211 12.51 11.52 14.73
N TRP A 212 11.69 11.08 15.69
CA TRP A 212 10.38 11.68 15.99
C TRP A 212 10.48 12.93 16.89
N GLN A 213 11.32 13.87 16.50
CA GLN A 213 11.52 15.16 17.16
C GLN A 213 11.25 16.31 16.19
N SER A 214 11.11 17.54 16.68
CA SER A 214 10.91 18.70 15.80
C SER A 214 12.09 18.90 14.83
N GLY A 215 11.81 19.47 13.65
CA GLY A 215 12.80 19.68 12.60
C GLY A 215 13.05 18.45 11.72
N ARG A 216 12.10 17.51 11.65
CA ARG A 216 12.15 16.39 10.70
C ARG A 216 12.15 16.92 9.26
N SER A 217 13.09 16.46 8.45
CA SER A 217 13.10 16.76 7.02
C SER A 217 12.41 15.65 6.25
N GLN A 218 11.50 16.04 5.35
CA GLN A 218 10.96 15.16 4.33
C GLN A 218 12.11 14.55 3.51
N PRO A 219 12.14 13.23 3.27
CA PRO A 219 13.05 12.63 2.31
C PRO A 219 12.81 13.19 0.91
N ASP A 220 13.87 13.28 0.12
CA ASP A 220 13.71 13.60 -1.30
C ASP A 220 12.93 12.50 -2.02
N PRO A 221 12.11 12.80 -3.05
CA PRO A 221 11.40 11.77 -3.84
C PRO A 221 12.30 10.76 -4.57
N GLY A 222 13.61 10.98 -4.54
CA GLY A 222 14.63 10.05 -5.05
C GLY A 222 15.52 9.48 -3.95
N ASP A 223 15.17 9.62 -2.68
CA ASP A 223 15.94 9.11 -1.55
C ASP A 223 16.06 7.58 -1.66
N ARG A 224 17.29 7.08 -1.78
CA ARG A 224 17.55 5.64 -1.96
C ARG A 224 17.02 4.81 -0.78
N PHE A 225 16.98 5.40 0.41
CA PHE A 225 16.53 4.71 1.61
C PHE A 225 15.00 4.71 1.70
N ALA A 226 14.35 5.87 1.75
CA ALA A 226 12.90 5.95 1.93
C ALA A 226 12.12 5.38 0.73
N GLU A 227 12.51 5.73 -0.50
CA GLU A 227 11.74 5.41 -1.72
C GLU A 227 12.21 4.12 -2.41
N GLY A 228 13.30 3.51 -1.93
CA GLY A 228 13.89 2.30 -2.49
C GLY A 228 14.00 1.18 -1.46
N TRP A 229 14.89 1.36 -0.48
CA TRP A 229 15.14 0.36 0.56
C TRP A 229 13.91 0.06 1.42
N MET A 230 13.28 1.10 1.96
CA MET A 230 12.08 0.97 2.79
C MET A 230 10.86 0.55 1.98
N ASP A 231 10.79 0.87 0.69
CA ASP A 231 9.72 0.37 -0.18
C ASP A 231 9.76 -1.17 -0.30
N VAL A 232 10.95 -1.76 -0.39
CA VAL A 232 11.11 -3.22 -0.32
C VAL A 232 10.68 -3.77 1.05
N ALA A 233 11.01 -3.08 2.15
CA ALA A 233 10.56 -3.49 3.48
C ALA A 233 9.04 -3.41 3.63
N ALA A 234 8.41 -2.36 3.12
CA ALA A 234 6.96 -2.19 3.11
C ALA A 234 6.28 -3.26 2.24
N TYR A 235 6.86 -3.60 1.08
CA TYR A 235 6.36 -4.66 0.21
C TYR A 235 6.46 -6.04 0.88
N LEU A 236 7.60 -6.39 1.50
CA LEU A 236 7.75 -7.64 2.26
C LEU A 236 6.78 -7.69 3.44
N ALA A 237 6.62 -6.59 4.18
CA ALA A 237 5.62 -6.49 5.25
C ALA A 237 4.23 -6.76 4.68
N HIS A 238 3.84 -6.10 3.59
CA HIS A 238 2.56 -6.29 2.92
C HIS A 238 2.28 -7.75 2.53
N GLN A 239 3.30 -8.49 2.09
CA GLN A 239 3.17 -9.92 1.76
C GLN A 239 2.87 -10.80 2.98
N THR A 240 3.32 -10.38 4.16
CA THR A 240 3.15 -11.12 5.42
C THR A 240 1.98 -10.64 6.28
N LEU A 241 1.38 -9.49 5.93
CA LEU A 241 0.16 -9.04 6.58
C LEU A 241 -0.96 -10.04 6.28
N ASP A 242 -1.32 -10.78 7.32
CA ASP A 242 -2.58 -11.46 7.40
C ASP A 242 -3.63 -10.37 7.67
N TYR A 243 -4.44 -10.07 6.68
CA TYR A 243 -5.61 -9.21 6.88
C TYR A 243 -6.73 -10.15 7.26
N PRO A 244 -7.02 -10.35 8.57
CA PRO A 244 -8.06 -11.27 8.98
C PRO A 244 -9.37 -10.82 8.37
N TRP A 245 -9.89 -11.60 7.42
CA TRP A 245 -11.24 -11.42 6.94
C TRP A 245 -12.18 -11.76 8.10
N LEU A 246 -12.73 -10.73 8.75
CA LEU A 246 -13.73 -10.89 9.80
C LEU A 246 -15.05 -11.28 9.13
N GLY A 247 -15.25 -12.57 8.91
CA GLY A 247 -16.37 -13.17 8.17
C GLY A 247 -17.78 -13.03 8.74
N ASP A 248 -18.04 -12.02 9.58
CA ASP A 248 -19.39 -11.65 10.01
C ASP A 248 -19.83 -10.34 9.34
N ALA A 249 -21.14 -10.10 9.28
CA ALA A 249 -21.78 -9.01 8.52
C ALA A 249 -21.31 -7.57 8.88
N SER A 250 -20.39 -7.40 9.84
CA SER A 250 -19.66 -6.15 10.14
C SER A 250 -18.33 -5.99 9.36
N GLY A 251 -17.91 -6.97 8.56
CA GLY A 251 -16.55 -7.14 8.01
C GLY A 251 -16.31 -6.71 6.57
N LEU A 252 -16.82 -5.54 6.17
CA LEU A 252 -16.38 -4.92 4.91
C LEU A 252 -15.07 -4.17 5.14
N ASP A 253 -14.00 -4.64 4.49
CA ASP A 253 -12.67 -4.05 4.60
C ASP A 253 -12.07 -3.79 3.21
N LEU A 254 -11.63 -2.55 2.98
CA LEU A 254 -10.93 -2.19 1.75
C LEU A 254 -9.51 -2.75 1.70
N LEU A 255 -8.94 -3.12 2.85
CA LEU A 255 -7.60 -3.67 2.98
C LEU A 255 -7.53 -5.18 2.74
N ALA A 256 -8.65 -5.88 2.89
CA ALA A 256 -8.75 -7.33 2.78
C ALA A 256 -9.56 -7.75 1.55
N PRO A 257 -9.08 -7.49 0.30
CA PRO A 257 -9.74 -8.04 -0.88
C PRO A 257 -9.81 -9.56 -0.73
N ARG A 258 -10.95 -10.12 -1.10
CA ARG A 258 -11.31 -11.51 -0.77
C ARG A 258 -10.35 -12.55 -1.36
N ARG A 259 -9.69 -12.24 -2.47
CA ARG A 259 -8.58 -13.01 -3.01
C ARG A 259 -7.26 -12.35 -2.60
N ALA A 260 -6.57 -12.94 -1.63
CA ALA A 260 -5.25 -12.48 -1.22
C ALA A 260 -4.27 -12.36 -2.40
N ALA A 261 -4.35 -13.24 -3.40
CA ALA A 261 -3.52 -13.18 -4.59
C ALA A 261 -3.73 -11.90 -5.42
N ALA A 262 -4.97 -11.39 -5.57
CA ALA A 262 -5.24 -10.16 -6.31
C ALA A 262 -4.54 -8.94 -5.69
N ARG A 263 -4.57 -8.87 -4.35
CA ARG A 263 -3.86 -7.85 -3.58
C ARG A 263 -2.36 -7.89 -3.84
N LEU A 264 -1.79 -9.08 -3.75
CA LEU A 264 -0.34 -9.28 -3.93
C LEU A 264 0.09 -8.99 -5.36
N GLU A 265 -0.69 -9.41 -6.36
CA GLU A 265 -0.47 -9.09 -7.78
C GLU A 265 -0.51 -7.57 -8.02
N ALA A 266 -1.49 -6.87 -7.45
CA ALA A 266 -1.62 -5.42 -7.55
C ALA A 266 -0.46 -4.68 -6.86
N ALA A 267 -0.12 -5.09 -5.63
CA ALA A 267 1.00 -4.55 -4.89
C ALA A 267 2.33 -4.76 -5.63
N GLU A 268 2.56 -5.97 -6.16
CA GLU A 268 3.75 -6.30 -6.95
C GLU A 268 3.86 -5.41 -8.19
N LYS A 269 2.74 -5.22 -8.92
CA LYS A 269 2.71 -4.39 -10.13
C LYS A 269 3.07 -2.93 -9.82
N VAL A 270 2.54 -2.38 -8.72
CA VAL A 270 2.86 -1.00 -8.29
C VAL A 270 4.29 -0.89 -7.77
N HIS A 271 4.74 -1.84 -6.94
CA HIS A 271 6.11 -1.90 -6.41
C HIS A 271 7.13 -1.94 -7.54
N ARG A 272 6.95 -2.82 -8.53
CA ARG A 272 7.83 -2.90 -9.71
C ARG A 272 7.83 -1.59 -10.49
N ALA A 273 6.66 -0.97 -10.69
CA ALA A 273 6.55 0.29 -11.43
C ALA A 273 7.33 1.45 -10.77
N ARG A 274 7.38 1.52 -9.42
CA ARG A 274 8.15 2.54 -8.68
C ARG A 274 9.64 2.57 -9.03
N HIS A 275 10.21 1.42 -9.41
CA HIS A 275 11.64 1.26 -9.68
C HIS A 275 11.97 1.15 -11.18
N GLN A 276 10.96 1.12 -12.05
CA GLN A 276 11.16 1.05 -13.48
C GLN A 276 11.54 2.42 -14.07
N ARG A 277 12.34 2.39 -15.13
CA ARG A 277 12.70 3.59 -15.87
C ARG A 277 11.47 4.18 -16.55
N THR A 278 11.11 5.40 -16.17
CA THR A 278 10.07 6.18 -16.82
C THR A 278 10.69 7.28 -17.69
N PRO A 279 10.02 7.73 -18.76
CA PRO A 279 10.50 8.84 -19.60
C PRO A 279 10.61 10.17 -18.85
N HIS A 280 9.86 10.34 -17.76
CA HIS A 280 9.70 11.60 -17.05
C HIS A 280 10.33 11.60 -15.65
N GLY A 281 10.69 10.43 -15.11
CA GLY A 281 11.30 10.30 -13.80
C GLY A 281 12.79 10.57 -13.85
N ARG A 282 13.25 11.55 -13.07
CA ARG A 282 14.70 11.69 -12.79
C ARG A 282 15.12 10.86 -11.57
N SER A 283 14.17 10.53 -10.71
CA SER A 283 14.40 9.89 -9.41
C SER A 283 14.40 8.35 -9.47
N TRP A 284 13.86 7.73 -10.53
CA TRP A 284 13.72 6.26 -10.61
C TRP A 284 15.04 5.53 -10.40
N ALA A 285 16.15 6.06 -10.92
CA ALA A 285 17.45 5.41 -10.84
C ALA A 285 17.95 5.27 -9.39
N GLN A 286 17.67 6.29 -8.56
CA GLN A 286 18.04 6.26 -7.15
C GLN A 286 17.12 5.32 -6.35
N ARG A 287 15.81 5.33 -6.64
CA ARG A 287 14.86 4.36 -6.05
C ARG A 287 15.24 2.93 -6.39
N ALA A 288 15.53 2.66 -7.67
CA ALA A 288 15.96 1.35 -8.15
C ALA A 288 17.26 0.89 -7.50
N MET A 289 18.24 1.79 -7.33
CA MET A 289 19.47 1.49 -6.59
C MET A 289 19.18 1.06 -5.14
N GLY A 290 18.29 1.79 -4.46
CA GLY A 290 17.87 1.47 -3.10
C GLY A 290 17.18 0.12 -2.99
N ALA A 291 16.23 -0.16 -3.88
CA ALA A 291 15.53 -1.44 -3.95
C ALA A 291 16.50 -2.60 -4.26
N GLN A 292 17.45 -2.40 -5.17
CA GLN A 292 18.46 -3.41 -5.47
C GLN A 292 19.39 -3.67 -4.27
N ALA A 293 19.79 -2.64 -3.53
CA ALA A 293 20.59 -2.81 -2.31
C ALA A 293 19.83 -3.62 -1.25
N ALA A 294 18.54 -3.36 -1.08
CA ALA A 294 17.66 -4.11 -0.18
C ALA A 294 17.56 -5.59 -0.62
N GLN A 295 17.26 -5.85 -1.88
CA GLN A 295 17.18 -7.21 -2.44
C GLN A 295 18.49 -7.99 -2.30
N SER A 296 19.63 -7.35 -2.58
CA SER A 296 20.96 -7.94 -2.35
C SER A 296 21.20 -8.27 -0.87
N THR A 297 20.72 -7.42 0.03
CA THR A 297 20.82 -7.65 1.48
C THR A 297 19.98 -8.85 1.91
N VAL A 298 18.74 -8.95 1.45
CA VAL A 298 17.88 -10.14 1.69
C VAL A 298 18.56 -11.41 1.16
N ALA A 299 19.11 -11.37 -0.05
CA ALA A 299 19.82 -12.50 -0.66
C ALA A 299 21.12 -12.88 0.09
N LEU A 300 21.80 -11.90 0.70
CA LEU A 300 22.94 -12.14 1.57
C LEU A 300 22.49 -12.80 2.89
N LEU A 301 21.49 -12.26 3.56
CA LEU A 301 20.94 -12.82 4.81
C LEU A 301 20.50 -14.27 4.62
N ALA A 302 19.88 -14.61 3.48
CA ALA A 302 19.49 -15.98 3.16
C ALA A 302 20.66 -16.99 3.12
N LYS A 303 21.90 -16.52 2.97
CA LYS A 303 23.12 -17.33 2.95
C LYS A 303 23.81 -17.41 4.32
N LEU A 304 23.44 -16.55 5.26
CA LEU A 304 24.04 -16.50 6.58
C LEU A 304 23.37 -17.51 7.52
N PRO A 305 24.13 -18.34 8.25
CA PRO A 305 23.55 -19.31 9.20
C PRO A 305 22.58 -18.69 10.21
N GLU A 306 22.85 -17.46 10.64
CA GLU A 306 22.09 -16.73 11.65
C GLU A 306 20.66 -16.37 11.21
N THR A 307 20.43 -16.21 9.91
CA THR A 307 19.16 -15.68 9.37
C THR A 307 18.58 -16.50 8.22
N ARG A 308 19.21 -17.63 7.88
CA ARG A 308 18.80 -18.51 6.77
C ARG A 308 17.34 -18.97 6.85
N THR A 309 16.79 -19.13 8.05
CA THR A 309 15.40 -19.58 8.25
C THR A 309 14.38 -18.49 7.95
N ASP A 310 14.74 -17.21 8.16
CA ASP A 310 13.85 -16.08 7.91
C ASP A 310 14.64 -14.80 7.55
N PRO A 311 15.20 -14.73 6.33
CA PRO A 311 15.99 -13.58 5.90
C PRO A 311 15.13 -12.33 5.71
N ALA A 312 13.84 -12.49 5.40
CA ALA A 312 12.90 -11.38 5.24
C ALA A 312 12.64 -10.69 6.59
N ALA A 313 12.36 -11.44 7.65
CA ALA A 313 12.17 -10.84 8.98
C ALA A 313 13.45 -10.18 9.50
N ALA A 314 14.63 -10.76 9.25
CA ALA A 314 15.90 -10.14 9.61
C ALA A 314 16.15 -8.83 8.86
N PHE A 315 15.82 -8.77 7.56
CA PHE A 315 15.90 -7.56 6.76
C PHE A 315 14.89 -6.50 7.24
N THR A 316 13.63 -6.88 7.45
CA THR A 316 12.59 -5.99 7.94
C THR A 316 12.97 -5.41 9.29
N ARG A 317 13.49 -6.24 10.21
CA ARG A 317 14.05 -5.78 11.48
C ARG A 317 15.12 -4.71 11.26
N LEU A 318 16.19 -5.01 10.52
CA LEU A 318 17.23 -4.02 10.23
C LEU A 318 16.65 -2.71 9.67
N SER A 319 15.69 -2.83 8.74
CA SER A 319 15.07 -1.70 8.06
C SER A 319 14.25 -0.83 9.01
N THR A 320 13.39 -1.42 9.85
CA THR A 320 12.59 -0.67 10.83
C THR A 320 13.47 0.00 11.87
N ARG A 321 14.51 -0.68 12.37
CA ARG A 321 15.49 -0.10 13.32
C ARG A 321 16.25 1.07 12.69
N LEU A 322 16.69 0.94 11.44
CA LEU A 322 17.35 2.03 10.73
C LEU A 322 16.39 3.19 10.47
N ASN A 323 15.11 2.90 10.19
CA ASN A 323 14.10 3.91 9.92
C ASN A 323 13.70 4.71 11.16
N SER A 324 13.50 4.09 12.32
CA SER A 324 13.16 4.76 13.59
C SER A 324 14.35 5.47 14.25
N SER A 325 15.58 5.12 13.86
CA SER A 325 16.81 5.64 14.49
C SER A 325 17.00 7.16 14.42
N THR A 326 18.00 7.66 15.13
CA THR A 326 18.43 9.06 15.11
C THR A 326 19.30 9.45 13.91
N PHE A 327 19.59 8.51 13.00
CA PHE A 327 20.36 8.81 11.79
C PHE A 327 19.62 9.79 10.87
N SER A 328 20.35 10.73 10.27
CA SER A 328 19.79 11.64 9.27
C SER A 328 19.45 10.94 7.96
N ASN A 329 18.56 11.52 7.15
CA ASN A 329 18.23 11.00 5.80
C ASN A 329 19.50 10.79 4.97
N ARG A 330 20.45 11.73 5.00
CA ARG A 330 21.75 11.62 4.32
C ARG A 330 22.56 10.41 4.78
N GLN A 331 22.59 10.11 6.08
CA GLN A 331 23.33 8.93 6.58
C GLN A 331 22.68 7.63 6.11
N ARG A 332 21.34 7.56 6.12
CA ARG A 332 20.60 6.40 5.62
C ARG A 332 20.80 6.22 4.10
N GLU A 333 20.75 7.30 3.35
CA GLU A 333 20.99 7.28 1.91
C GLU A 333 22.43 6.84 1.55
N LEU A 334 23.42 7.33 2.29
CA LEU A 334 24.82 6.91 2.15
C LEU A 334 25.02 5.44 2.55
N PHE A 335 24.37 4.99 3.63
CA PHE A 335 24.38 3.59 4.03
C PHE A 335 23.89 2.70 2.88
N VAL A 336 22.74 3.02 2.29
CA VAL A 336 22.17 2.26 1.17
C VAL A 336 23.10 2.27 -0.05
N ALA A 337 23.69 3.42 -0.38
CA ALA A 337 24.65 3.52 -1.49
C ALA A 337 25.91 2.65 -1.25
N ARG A 338 26.40 2.59 0.00
CA ARG A 338 27.55 1.74 0.38
C ARG A 338 27.20 0.26 0.32
N VAL A 339 26.03 -0.14 0.81
CA VAL A 339 25.54 -1.52 0.68
C VAL A 339 25.38 -1.92 -0.78
N HIS A 340 24.81 -1.04 -1.60
CA HIS A 340 24.71 -1.27 -3.04
C HIS A 340 26.08 -1.55 -3.66
N LYS A 341 27.05 -0.64 -3.49
CA LYS A 341 28.39 -0.81 -4.06
C LYS A 341 29.12 -2.04 -3.52
N ALA A 342 28.99 -2.35 -2.23
CA ALA A 342 29.59 -3.53 -1.60
C ALA A 342 28.93 -4.87 -2.01
N THR A 343 27.78 -4.83 -2.71
CA THR A 343 27.10 -6.01 -3.26
C THR A 343 27.17 -6.08 -4.79
N MET A 344 27.80 -5.10 -5.45
CA MET A 344 28.04 -5.15 -6.90
C MET A 344 29.11 -6.21 -7.21
N GLY A 345 28.71 -7.29 -7.89
CA GLY A 345 29.61 -8.39 -8.25
C GLY A 345 29.79 -9.38 -7.10
N ARG A 346 31.02 -9.54 -6.61
CA ARG A 346 31.29 -10.38 -5.44
C ARG A 346 31.01 -9.58 -4.17
N VAL A 347 30.19 -10.14 -3.27
CA VAL A 347 29.86 -9.50 -1.99
C VAL A 347 31.15 -9.25 -1.19
N ASP A 348 31.34 -7.99 -0.78
CA ASP A 348 32.47 -7.54 0.03
C ASP A 348 32.50 -8.25 1.40
N ALA A 349 33.67 -8.76 1.79
CA ALA A 349 33.84 -9.50 3.04
C ALA A 349 33.67 -8.59 4.29
N GLY A 350 33.98 -7.31 4.16
CA GLY A 350 33.75 -6.30 5.19
C GLY A 350 32.26 -6.11 5.46
N LEU A 351 31.43 -5.99 4.41
CA LEU A 351 29.97 -5.94 4.56
C LEU A 351 29.42 -7.16 5.29
N VAL A 352 29.87 -8.37 4.89
CA VAL A 352 29.46 -9.61 5.57
C VAL A 352 29.83 -9.59 7.05
N THR A 353 31.05 -9.15 7.36
CA THR A 353 31.53 -9.05 8.75
C THR A 353 30.66 -8.10 9.56
N GLN A 354 30.35 -6.91 9.03
CA GLN A 354 29.51 -5.92 9.72
C GLN A 354 28.08 -6.44 9.96
N ILE A 355 27.47 -7.09 8.96
CA ILE A 355 26.13 -7.67 9.11
C ILE A 355 26.12 -8.79 10.16
N ARG A 356 27.09 -9.71 10.14
CA ARG A 356 27.16 -10.79 11.13
C ARG A 356 27.39 -10.25 12.54
N GLN A 357 28.24 -9.24 12.67
CA GLN A 357 28.46 -8.57 13.94
C GLN A 357 27.15 -7.96 14.45
N TYR A 358 26.42 -7.21 13.62
CA TYR A 358 25.10 -6.69 13.96
C TYR A 358 24.12 -7.78 14.41
N LEU A 359 24.05 -8.90 13.67
CA LEU A 359 23.16 -10.01 14.03
C LEU A 359 23.51 -10.64 15.39
N SER A 360 24.76 -10.51 15.83
CA SER A 360 25.23 -11.03 17.13
C SER A 360 25.11 -10.04 18.29
N THR A 361 25.33 -8.75 18.06
CA THR A 361 25.40 -7.71 19.11
C THR A 361 24.15 -6.86 19.20
N ASP A 362 23.35 -6.86 18.13
CA ASP A 362 22.21 -5.98 17.94
C ASP A 362 22.55 -4.47 17.91
N ASP A 363 23.81 -4.13 17.67
CA ASP A 363 24.31 -2.74 17.65
C ASP A 363 24.16 -2.11 16.25
N LEU A 364 23.07 -1.36 16.07
CA LEU A 364 22.80 -0.63 14.82
C LEU A 364 23.83 0.48 14.56
N HIS A 365 24.34 1.14 15.60
CA HIS A 365 25.30 2.23 15.42
C HIS A 365 26.63 1.70 14.88
N GLN A 366 27.11 0.60 15.45
CA GLN A 366 28.30 -0.08 14.97
C GLN A 366 28.13 -0.53 13.51
N LEU A 367 26.99 -1.11 13.15
CA LEU A 367 26.70 -1.51 11.76
C LEU A 367 26.79 -0.34 10.79
N VAL A 368 26.09 0.75 11.08
CA VAL A 368 26.00 1.91 10.18
C VAL A 368 27.38 2.58 10.05
N HIS A 369 28.08 2.82 11.16
CA HIS A 369 29.42 3.41 11.11
C HIS A 369 30.43 2.49 10.41
N GLY A 370 30.36 1.18 10.64
CA GLY A 370 31.20 0.20 9.97
C GLY A 370 30.99 0.20 8.46
N ILE A 371 29.74 0.18 7.99
CA ILE A 371 29.40 0.23 6.56
C ILE A 371 29.81 1.56 5.91
N LEU A 372 29.60 2.69 6.60
CA LEU A 372 30.04 4.00 6.11
C LEU A 372 31.57 4.10 6.03
N ALA A 373 32.29 3.36 6.87
CA ALA A 373 33.75 3.30 6.89
C ALA A 373 34.34 2.29 5.89
N ILE A 374 33.55 1.48 5.18
CA ILE A 374 34.08 0.58 4.15
C ILE A 374 34.71 1.44 3.03
N HIS A 375 36.04 1.43 3.01
CA HIS A 375 36.84 2.04 1.96
C HIS A 375 36.73 1.13 0.76
N LEU A 376 35.94 1.54 -0.21
CA LEU A 376 35.78 0.80 -1.44
C LEU A 376 37.02 1.09 -2.27
N THR A 377 38.01 0.21 -2.17
CA THR A 377 39.17 0.21 -3.06
C THR A 377 38.64 0.18 -4.49
N ASN A 378 38.96 1.21 -5.26
CA ASN A 378 38.64 1.23 -6.68
C ASN A 378 39.54 0.16 -7.33
N GLU A 379 39.03 -1.05 -7.48
CA GLU A 379 39.58 -2.03 -8.43
C GLU A 379 39.15 -1.69 -9.86
#